data_AF-A0A1Q5PZY7-F1
#
_entry.id   AF-A0A1Q5PZY7-F1
#
_cell.length_a   1.000
_cell.length_b   1.000
_cell.length_c   1.000
_cell.angle_alpha   90.00
_cell.angle_beta   90.00
_cell.angle_gamma   90.00
#
_symmetry.space_group_name_H-M   'P 1'
#
loop_
_entity.id
_entity.type
_entity.pdbx_description
1 polymer ?
#
loop_
_entity_poly.entity_id
_entity_poly.type
_entity_poly.pdbx_seq_one_letter_code
_entity_poly.pdbx_strand_id
1 'polypeptide(L)'
;MFLSSRLDQTLHHTRGDPFFEDPGENGEDFDIDKSWDVIHFLATGQRSESKHPLSRMMFGGKESRFDLSMGPAMYQSPEMVKTIAAALEEVSDDDLSSRDDPQVLPQNEIYPGKAFWQSVDPSFFEDYILDNFHEFQEQYAAASQNGEAMLTCMQ
;
A
#
# COMPACT_ATOMS: atom_id res chain seq x y z
N MET A 1 -10.71 2.11 1.60
CA MET A 1 -9.77 2.56 2.62
C MET A 1 -8.64 1.55 2.64
N PHE A 2 -7.39 1.99 2.76
CA PHE A 2 -6.23 1.10 2.82
C PHE A 2 -5.35 1.62 3.94
N LEU A 3 -5.27 0.84 5.01
CA LEU A 3 -4.55 1.20 6.21
C LEU A 3 -3.32 0.31 6.33
N SER A 4 -2.20 0.92 6.75
CA SER A 4 -1.01 0.18 7.09
C SER A 4 -0.40 0.65 8.40
N SER A 5 0.11 -0.30 9.16
CA SER A 5 0.72 -0.09 10.48
C SER A 5 2.17 -0.59 10.51
N ARG A 6 3.07 0.18 11.15
CA ARG A 6 4.51 -0.14 11.30
C ARG A 6 4.82 -0.84 12.61
N LEU A 7 5.75 -1.79 12.59
CA LEU A 7 6.12 -2.61 13.76
C LEU A 7 7.65 -2.78 13.90
N ASP A 8 8.19 -2.52 15.11
CA ASP A 8 9.62 -2.66 15.45
C ASP A 8 10.09 -4.13 15.47
N GLN A 9 11.33 -4.38 15.03
CA GLN A 9 12.00 -5.69 15.09
C GLN A 9 12.39 -6.14 16.52
N THR A 10 12.53 -5.23 17.47
CA THR A 10 13.13 -5.46 18.80
C THR A 10 12.19 -6.07 19.85
N LEU A 11 11.03 -6.60 19.45
CA LEU A 11 10.17 -7.39 20.32
C LEU A 11 10.91 -8.67 20.78
N HIS A 12 11.66 -8.55 21.88
CA HIS A 12 12.44 -9.63 22.47
C HIS A 12 11.53 -10.76 22.99
N HIS A 13 11.72 -11.94 22.40
CA HIS A 13 11.12 -13.20 22.79
C HIS A 13 11.17 -13.48 24.31
N THR A 14 10.01 -13.72 24.93
CA THR A 14 9.93 -14.65 26.07
C THR A 14 8.61 -15.45 26.12
N ARG A 15 8.76 -16.74 25.78
CA ARG A 15 7.97 -17.95 26.06
C ARG A 15 6.45 -17.83 26.34
N GLY A 16 5.69 -17.90 25.25
CA GLY A 16 4.25 -18.23 25.17
C GLY A 16 3.66 -18.15 23.74
N ASP A 17 4.50 -18.36 22.71
CA ASP A 17 4.64 -17.51 21.51
C ASP A 17 3.35 -17.06 20.77
N PRO A 18 2.87 -15.83 21.02
CA PRO A 18 1.68 -15.26 20.40
C PRO A 18 2.08 -14.19 19.37
N PHE A 19 2.40 -14.54 18.12
CA PHE A 19 2.85 -13.64 17.02
C PHE A 19 2.02 -12.34 16.80
N PHE A 20 2.26 -11.26 17.56
CA PHE A 20 1.73 -9.87 17.44
C PHE A 20 0.70 -9.39 18.49
N GLU A 21 1.11 -8.46 19.35
CA GLU A 21 0.15 -7.59 20.05
C GLU A 21 -0.69 -6.78 19.04
N ASP A 22 -1.93 -6.44 19.41
CA ASP A 22 -2.80 -5.57 18.63
C ASP A 22 -2.01 -4.33 18.18
N PRO A 23 -1.85 -4.07 16.86
CA PRO A 23 -1.09 -2.92 16.36
C PRO A 23 -1.60 -1.58 16.94
N GLY A 24 -2.85 -1.55 17.43
CA GLY A 24 -3.53 -0.37 17.93
C GLY A 24 -3.01 0.28 19.22
N GLU A 25 -1.98 -0.25 19.91
CA GLU A 25 -1.42 0.45 21.08
C GLU A 25 -0.03 1.09 20.88
N ASN A 26 0.76 0.71 19.87
CA ASN A 26 2.12 1.26 19.66
C ASN A 26 2.60 1.39 18.20
N GLY A 27 1.82 0.99 17.20
CA GLY A 27 2.18 1.15 15.78
C GLY A 27 1.88 2.55 15.25
N GLU A 28 2.71 3.06 14.33
CA GLU A 28 2.35 4.22 13.51
C GLU A 28 1.50 3.76 12.32
N ASP A 29 0.30 4.33 12.21
CA ASP A 29 -0.67 4.01 11.15
C ASP A 29 -0.72 5.11 10.09
N PHE A 30 -0.89 4.72 8.83
CA PHE A 30 -1.21 5.64 7.73
C PHE A 30 -2.27 5.05 6.80
N ASP A 31 -3.08 5.93 6.18
CA ASP A 31 -4.21 5.56 5.35
C ASP A 31 -4.21 6.36 4.04
N ILE A 32 -4.17 5.65 2.92
CA ILE A 32 -4.23 6.26 1.57
C ILE A 32 -5.66 6.23 0.98
N ASP A 33 -6.65 6.00 1.85
CA ASP A 33 -8.08 5.95 1.58
C ASP A 33 -8.44 5.05 0.38
N LYS A 34 -8.91 5.60 -0.73
CA LYS A 34 -9.42 4.85 -1.88
C LYS A 34 -8.41 4.78 -3.03
N SER A 35 -7.22 5.33 -2.84
CA SER A 35 -6.22 5.45 -3.89
C SER A 35 -5.39 4.18 -4.12
N TRP A 36 -5.48 3.17 -3.25
CA TRP A 36 -4.64 1.97 -3.28
C TRP A 36 -4.61 1.24 -4.65
N ASP A 37 -5.77 1.10 -5.31
CA ASP A 37 -5.87 0.36 -6.58
C ASP A 37 -5.33 1.19 -7.75
N VAL A 38 -5.63 2.50 -7.77
CA VAL A 38 -5.11 3.39 -8.80
C VAL A 38 -3.60 3.59 -8.65
N ILE A 39 -3.08 3.71 -7.44
CA ILE A 39 -1.64 3.75 -7.18
C ILE A 39 -0.98 2.44 -7.64
N HIS A 40 -1.55 1.28 -7.32
CA HIS A 40 -1.05 0.00 -7.83
C HIS A 40 -1.03 -0.03 -9.36
N PHE A 41 -2.13 0.36 -10.01
CA PHE A 41 -2.23 0.33 -11.45
C PHE A 41 -1.23 1.29 -12.11
N LEU A 42 -1.13 2.53 -11.64
CA LEU A 42 -0.23 3.52 -12.22
C LEU A 42 1.24 3.15 -11.97
N ALA A 43 1.60 2.65 -10.79
CA ALA A 43 2.97 2.28 -10.49
C ALA A 43 3.46 1.00 -11.21
N THR A 44 2.55 0.12 -11.63
CA THR A 44 2.92 -1.21 -12.17
C THR A 44 2.41 -1.48 -13.59
N GLY A 45 1.41 -0.75 -14.05
CA GLY A 45 0.62 -1.07 -15.24
C GLY A 45 -0.21 -2.36 -15.13
N GLN A 46 -0.34 -2.96 -13.94
CA GLN A 46 -1.01 -4.23 -13.72
C GLN A 46 -2.37 -4.03 -13.04
N ARG A 47 -3.38 -4.81 -13.45
CA ARG A 47 -4.74 -4.77 -12.86
C ARG A 47 -4.91 -5.66 -11.62
N SER A 48 -3.97 -6.56 -11.39
CA SER A 48 -4.10 -7.62 -10.40
C SER A 48 -2.73 -8.02 -9.87
N GLU A 49 -2.72 -8.98 -8.94
CA GLU A 49 -1.50 -9.64 -8.51
C GLU A 49 -0.62 -10.02 -9.71
N SER A 50 0.65 -9.67 -9.59
CA SER A 50 1.67 -9.92 -10.61
C SER A 50 3.01 -10.20 -9.96
N LYS A 51 4.01 -10.55 -10.77
CA LYS A 51 5.40 -10.71 -10.31
C LYS A 51 6.10 -9.37 -10.07
N HIS A 52 5.43 -8.24 -10.32
CA HIS A 52 5.99 -6.92 -10.06
C HIS A 52 6.22 -6.75 -8.54
N PRO A 53 7.38 -6.24 -8.08
CA PRO A 53 7.65 -6.08 -6.65
C PRO A 53 6.57 -5.28 -5.92
N LEU A 54 6.09 -4.20 -6.54
CA LEU A 54 5.02 -3.35 -6.00
C LEU A 54 3.66 -4.05 -5.95
N SER A 55 3.42 -5.11 -6.73
CA SER A 55 2.17 -5.87 -6.60
C SER A 55 2.03 -6.51 -5.22
N ARG A 56 3.17 -6.78 -4.58
CA ARG A 56 3.23 -7.36 -3.25
C ARG A 56 2.83 -6.40 -2.13
N MET A 57 2.70 -5.10 -2.41
CA MET A 57 2.21 -4.12 -1.43
C MET A 57 0.71 -4.32 -1.12
N MET A 58 -0.04 -4.88 -2.08
CA MET A 58 -1.49 -5.12 -1.97
C MET A 58 -1.81 -6.62 -1.85
N PHE A 59 -1.10 -7.45 -2.60
CA PHE A 59 -1.41 -8.89 -2.74
C PHE A 59 -0.37 -9.81 -2.10
N GLY A 60 0.66 -9.23 -1.50
CA GLY A 60 1.76 -9.98 -0.90
C GLY A 60 1.66 -10.09 0.61
N GLY A 61 2.59 -10.87 1.18
CA GLY A 61 2.70 -11.05 2.62
C GLY A 61 2.11 -12.37 3.10
N LYS A 62 2.00 -12.51 4.41
CA LYS A 62 1.34 -13.65 5.06
C LYS A 62 0.09 -13.14 5.76
N GLU A 63 -1.01 -13.86 5.67
CA GLU A 63 -2.19 -13.56 6.49
C GLU A 63 -1.77 -13.50 7.96
N SER A 64 -2.05 -12.37 8.59
CA SER A 64 -1.92 -12.21 10.03
C SER A 64 -3.16 -12.79 10.72
N ARG A 65 -3.09 -12.90 12.04
CA ARG A 65 -4.25 -13.28 12.86
C ARG A 65 -5.23 -12.12 13.10
N PHE A 66 -4.89 -10.89 12.69
CA PHE A 66 -5.73 -9.72 12.92
C PHE A 66 -6.77 -9.64 11.81
N ASP A 67 -8.03 -9.85 12.16
CA ASP A 67 -9.14 -9.67 11.24
C ASP A 67 -9.61 -8.22 11.32
N LEU A 68 -9.18 -7.40 10.36
CA LEU A 68 -9.50 -5.98 10.30
C LEU A 68 -10.60 -5.76 9.27
N SER A 69 -11.86 -5.94 9.69
CA SER A 69 -13.14 -5.63 9.01
C SER A 69 -13.42 -6.21 7.61
N MET A 70 -12.42 -6.40 6.76
CA MET A 70 -12.51 -6.96 5.39
C MET A 70 -11.50 -8.10 5.19
N GLY A 71 -11.22 -8.86 6.25
CA GLY A 71 -10.35 -10.03 6.23
C GLY A 71 -9.05 -9.85 7.01
N PRO A 72 -8.18 -10.88 7.00
CA PRO A 72 -6.93 -10.84 7.74
C PRO A 72 -6.01 -9.75 7.18
N ALA A 73 -5.43 -8.94 8.06
CA ALA A 73 -4.37 -8.02 7.67
C ALA A 73 -3.18 -8.82 7.13
N MET A 74 -2.52 -8.30 6.10
CA MET A 74 -1.38 -8.92 5.45
C MET A 74 -0.09 -8.46 6.13
N TYR A 75 0.68 -9.40 6.66
CA TYR A 75 1.99 -9.16 7.25
C TYR A 75 3.10 -9.16 6.19
N GLN A 76 3.85 -8.06 6.15
CA GLN A 76 5.03 -7.87 5.31
C GLN A 76 6.29 -7.84 6.19
N SER A 77 7.23 -8.76 5.94
CA SER A 77 8.47 -8.80 6.71
C SER A 77 9.37 -7.60 6.39
N PRO A 78 10.34 -7.25 7.26
CA PRO A 78 11.28 -6.15 7.00
C PRO A 78 12.01 -6.25 5.66
N GLU A 79 12.39 -7.45 5.23
CA GLU A 79 13.05 -7.67 3.94
C GLU A 79 12.12 -7.39 2.76
N MET A 80 10.84 -7.69 2.93
CA MET A 80 9.80 -7.42 1.96
C MET A 80 9.49 -5.92 1.88
N VAL A 81 9.34 -5.26 3.03
CA VAL A 81 9.18 -3.80 3.13
C VAL A 81 10.34 -3.10 2.44
N LYS A 82 11.59 -3.53 2.69
CA LYS A 82 12.78 -3.00 2.00
C LYS A 82 12.73 -3.20 0.48
N THR A 83 12.24 -4.35 0.02
CA THR A 83 12.09 -4.63 -1.42
C THR A 83 11.04 -3.72 -2.06
N ILE A 84 9.93 -3.49 -1.37
CA ILE A 84 8.85 -2.61 -1.85
C ILE A 84 9.31 -1.15 -1.84
N ALA A 85 9.95 -0.70 -0.75
CA ALA A 85 10.48 0.65 -0.63
C ALA A 85 11.48 0.98 -1.76
N ALA A 86 12.41 0.07 -2.06
CA ALA A 86 13.34 0.24 -3.16
C ALA A 86 12.63 0.28 -4.53
N ALA A 87 11.54 -0.47 -4.72
CA ALA A 87 10.77 -0.41 -5.96
C ALA A 87 9.90 0.85 -6.06
N LEU A 88 9.45 1.41 -4.93
CA LEU A 88 8.68 2.65 -4.86
C LEU A 88 9.56 3.86 -5.15
N GLU A 89 10.82 3.86 -4.70
CA GLU A 89 11.80 4.93 -4.95
C GLU A 89 12.10 5.13 -6.45
N GLU A 90 11.96 4.07 -7.26
CA GLU A 90 12.17 4.11 -8.71
C GLU A 90 10.97 4.65 -9.50
N VAL A 91 9.81 4.85 -8.86
CA VAL A 91 8.59 5.35 -9.52
C VAL A 91 8.50 6.86 -9.30
N SER A 92 8.50 7.61 -10.40
CA SER A 92 8.37 9.07 -10.39
C SER A 92 6.95 9.56 -10.66
N ASP A 93 6.67 10.82 -10.33
CA ASP A 93 5.41 11.49 -10.69
C ASP A 93 5.16 11.47 -12.21
N ASP A 94 6.22 11.61 -13.01
CA ASP A 94 6.17 11.52 -14.46
C ASP A 94 5.77 10.10 -14.92
N ASP A 95 6.25 9.05 -14.23
CA ASP A 95 5.84 7.66 -14.52
C ASP A 95 4.36 7.45 -14.26
N LEU A 96 3.84 7.98 -13.15
CA LEU A 96 2.42 7.90 -12.80
C LEU A 96 1.58 8.70 -13.81
N SER A 97 1.97 9.95 -14.08
CA SER A 97 1.27 10.84 -15.01
C SER A 97 1.22 10.26 -16.42
N SER A 98 2.28 9.60 -16.88
CA SER A 98 2.31 8.95 -18.21
C SER A 98 1.28 7.81 -18.36
N ARG A 99 0.75 7.29 -17.25
CA ARG A 99 -0.24 6.20 -17.21
C ARG A 99 -1.62 6.67 -16.74
N ASP A 100 -1.74 7.91 -16.26
CA ASP A 100 -3.02 8.53 -15.91
C ASP A 100 -3.79 8.91 -17.18
N ASP A 101 -4.37 7.89 -17.81
CA ASP A 101 -5.14 8.05 -19.04
C ASP A 101 -6.66 7.98 -18.71
N PRO A 102 -7.42 9.03 -19.07
CA PRO A 102 -8.85 9.15 -18.75
C PRO A 102 -9.73 8.12 -19.49
N GLN A 103 -9.18 7.37 -20.45
CA GLN A 103 -9.83 6.22 -21.08
C GLN A 103 -9.41 4.90 -20.45
N VAL A 104 -8.17 4.81 -19.96
CA VAL A 104 -7.61 3.57 -19.39
C VAL A 104 -8.23 3.29 -18.02
N LEU A 105 -8.17 4.20 -17.05
CA LEU A 105 -8.67 3.93 -15.70
C LEU A 105 -10.14 3.45 -15.68
N PRO A 106 -11.09 4.10 -16.40
CA PRO A 106 -12.47 3.64 -16.43
C PRO A 106 -12.67 2.31 -17.16
N GLN A 107 -11.91 2.04 -18.23
CA GLN A 107 -12.02 0.79 -19.00
C GLN A 107 -11.42 -0.40 -18.24
N ASN A 108 -10.45 -0.13 -17.35
CA ASN A 108 -9.81 -1.13 -16.52
C ASN A 108 -10.63 -1.43 -15.25
N GLU A 109 -11.72 -0.69 -15.01
CA GLU A 109 -12.56 -0.78 -13.80
C GLU A 109 -11.76 -0.65 -12.50
N ILE A 110 -10.68 0.14 -12.54
CA ILE A 110 -9.87 0.46 -11.37
C ILE A 110 -10.78 1.05 -10.29
N TYR A 111 -10.66 0.54 -9.06
CA TYR A 111 -11.44 1.03 -7.92
C TYR A 111 -11.31 2.57 -7.81
N PRO A 112 -12.40 3.32 -7.56
CA PRO A 112 -13.73 2.86 -7.15
C PRO A 112 -14.68 2.50 -8.31
N GLY A 113 -14.18 2.51 -9.55
CA GLY A 113 -14.88 2.01 -10.73
C GLY A 113 -15.14 3.07 -11.79
N LYS A 114 -15.65 2.59 -12.93
CA LYS A 114 -15.79 3.38 -14.16
C LYS A 114 -16.53 4.71 -14.00
N ALA A 115 -17.66 4.72 -13.32
CA ALA A 115 -18.50 5.92 -13.20
C ALA A 115 -17.78 7.06 -12.46
N PHE A 116 -16.95 6.73 -11.48
CA PHE A 116 -16.14 7.69 -10.75
C PHE A 116 -15.12 8.36 -11.67
N TRP A 117 -14.28 7.56 -12.35
CA TRP A 117 -13.23 8.07 -13.25
C TRP A 117 -13.76 8.89 -14.43
N GLN A 118 -15.00 8.61 -14.87
CA GLN A 118 -15.65 9.41 -15.90
C GLN A 118 -16.19 10.77 -15.41
N SER A 119 -16.26 10.96 -14.09
CA SER A 119 -16.89 12.14 -13.46
C SER A 119 -15.91 13.01 -12.68
N VAL A 120 -14.70 12.52 -12.44
CA VAL A 120 -13.71 13.18 -11.60
C VAL A 120 -13.04 14.34 -12.34
N ASP A 121 -12.70 15.41 -11.59
CA ASP A 121 -11.98 16.56 -12.15
C ASP A 121 -10.51 16.19 -12.46
N PRO A 122 -9.91 16.72 -13.53
CA PRO A 122 -8.49 16.48 -13.84
C PRO A 122 -7.53 16.84 -12.71
N SER A 123 -7.84 17.81 -11.84
CA SER A 123 -6.97 18.17 -10.70
C SER A 123 -6.86 17.05 -9.66
N PHE A 124 -7.79 16.07 -9.68
CA PHE A 124 -7.79 14.93 -8.75
C PHE A 124 -6.52 14.09 -8.81
N PHE A 125 -5.85 14.04 -9.96
CA PHE A 125 -4.57 13.35 -10.06
C PHE A 125 -3.51 14.00 -9.17
N GLU A 126 -3.31 15.31 -9.31
CA GLU A 126 -2.33 16.06 -8.52
C GLU A 126 -2.75 16.18 -7.05
N ASP A 127 -4.00 16.59 -6.80
CA ASP A 127 -4.51 16.93 -5.45
C ASP A 127 -4.77 15.72 -4.54
N TYR A 128 -4.80 14.50 -5.09
CA TYR A 128 -5.17 13.31 -4.32
C TYR A 128 -4.33 12.08 -4.65
N ILE A 129 -4.09 11.77 -5.92
CA ILE A 129 -3.33 10.55 -6.28
C ILE A 129 -1.85 10.73 -5.96
N LEU A 130 -1.24 11.86 -6.35
CA LEU A 130 0.17 12.13 -6.07
C LEU A 130 0.43 12.30 -4.57
N ASP A 131 -0.40 13.07 -3.86
CA ASP A 131 -0.28 13.25 -2.41
C ASP A 131 -0.30 11.90 -1.65
N ASN A 132 -1.28 11.04 -1.95
CA ASN A 132 -1.35 9.70 -1.35
C ASN A 132 -0.17 8.81 -1.76
N PHE A 133 0.32 8.94 -3.00
CA PHE A 133 1.48 8.19 -3.45
C PHE A 133 2.76 8.62 -2.72
N HIS A 134 2.97 9.93 -2.51
CA HIS A 134 4.11 10.45 -1.77
C HIS A 134 4.07 10.03 -0.31
N GLU A 135 2.88 10.07 0.32
CA GLU A 135 2.69 9.52 1.66
C GLU A 135 3.04 8.03 1.67
N PHE A 136 2.57 7.25 0.69
CA PHE A 136 2.91 5.83 0.57
C PHE A 136 4.42 5.59 0.44
N GLN A 137 5.11 6.37 -0.39
CA GLN A 137 6.57 6.31 -0.56
C GLN A 137 7.30 6.65 0.74
N GLU A 138 6.95 7.75 1.40
CA GLU A 138 7.53 8.17 2.68
C GLU A 138 7.33 7.07 3.73
N GLN A 139 6.14 6.48 3.73
CA GLN A 139 5.76 5.51 4.74
C GLN A 139 6.57 4.20 4.61
N TYR A 140 6.73 3.69 3.39
CA TYR A 140 7.59 2.52 3.14
C TYR A 140 9.08 2.84 3.29
N ALA A 141 9.51 4.05 2.94
CA ALA A 141 10.91 4.48 3.07
C ALA A 141 11.35 4.50 4.54
N ALA A 142 10.57 5.12 5.43
CA ALA A 142 10.93 5.17 6.85
C ALA A 142 10.88 3.77 7.50
N ALA A 143 9.84 2.97 7.19
CA ALA A 143 9.76 1.60 7.68
C ALA A 143 10.97 0.76 7.22
N SER A 144 11.39 0.89 5.96
CA SER A 144 12.59 0.24 5.44
C SER A 144 13.88 0.69 6.14
N GLN A 145 14.03 1.99 6.40
CA GLN A 145 15.20 2.55 7.09
C GLN A 145 15.31 2.07 8.55
N ASN A 146 14.18 1.94 9.23
CA ASN A 146 14.10 1.45 10.61
C ASN A 146 14.13 -0.08 10.70
N GLY A 147 14.03 -0.78 9.56
CA GLY A 147 13.90 -2.23 9.52
C GLY A 147 12.53 -2.72 9.99
N GLU A 148 11.49 -1.90 9.99
CA GLU A 148 10.17 -2.28 10.50
C GLU A 148 9.47 -3.27 9.56
N ALA A 149 8.59 -4.07 10.16
CA ALA A 149 7.58 -4.83 9.43
C ALA A 149 6.34 -3.95 9.21
N MET A 150 5.50 -4.32 8.23
CA MET A 150 4.23 -3.63 7.98
C MET A 150 3.06 -4.60 8.02
N LEU A 151 1.95 -4.19 8.62
CA LEU A 151 0.65 -4.82 8.49
C LEU A 151 -0.21 -3.98 7.56
N THR A 152 -0.87 -4.63 6.61
CA THR A 152 -1.69 -3.97 5.60
C THR A 152 -3.11 -4.52 5.63
N CYS A 153 -4.12 -3.67 5.64
CA CYS A 153 -5.51 -4.10 5.47
C CYS A 153 -6.28 -3.19 4.51
N MET A 154 -7.23 -3.79 3.81
CA MET A 154 -8.26 -3.05 3.10
C MET A 154 -9.41 -2.83 4.09
N GLN A 155 -9.96 -1.61 4.17
CA GLN A 155 -11.13 -1.29 4.99
C GLN A 155 -12.23 -0.63 4.14
#